data_AF-A0A349DIQ4-F1
#
_entry.id   AF-A0A349DIQ4-F1
#
_cell.length_a   1.000
_cell.length_b   1.000
_cell.length_c   1.000
_cell.angle_alpha   90.00
_cell.angle_beta   90.00
_cell.angle_gamma   90.00
#
_symmetry.space_group_name_H-M   'P 1'
#
loop_
_entity.id
_entity.type
_entity.pdbx_description
1 polymer ?
#
loop_
_entity_poly.entity_id
_entity_poly.type
_entity_poly.pdbx_seq_one_letter_code
_entity_poly.pdbx_strand_id
1 'polypeptide(L)' 'MHRVKSRQQIAEEYGVCRKTLYNWLKQENIQLKHRLVSPKEQKEIYEKLGMPSQLN' A
#
# COMPACT_ATOMS: atom_id res chain seq x y z
N MET A 1 -5.31 -15.64 -9.80
CA MET A 1 -6.15 -14.63 -9.12
C MET A 1 -5.26 -13.55 -8.52
N HIS A 2 -5.16 -12.36 -9.13
CA HIS A 2 -4.49 -11.23 -8.47
C HIS A 2 -5.41 -10.74 -7.35
N ARG A 3 -5.07 -11.06 -6.09
CA ARG A 3 -5.83 -10.60 -4.93
C ARG A 3 -5.68 -9.08 -4.82
N VAL A 4 -6.74 -8.35 -5.12
CA VAL A 4 -6.87 -6.92 -4.84
C VAL A 4 -6.71 -6.74 -3.34
N LYS A 5 -5.68 -6.00 -2.91
CA LYS A 5 -5.48 -5.71 -1.49
C LYS A 5 -6.20 -4.43 -1.11
N SER A 6 -6.75 -4.42 0.09
CA SER A 6 -7.26 -3.19 0.68
C SER A 6 -6.11 -2.38 1.29
N ARG A 7 -6.31 -1.06 1.42
CA ARG A 7 -5.35 -0.17 2.09
C ARG A 7 -5.02 -0.64 3.52
N GLN A 8 -5.98 -1.29 4.17
CA GLN A 8 -5.78 -1.87 5.50
C GLN A 8 -4.80 -3.03 5.46
N GLN A 9 -4.96 -3.97 4.51
CA GLN A 9 -4.02 -5.08 4.36
C GLN A 9 -2.61 -4.60 4.03
N ILE A 10 -2.45 -3.61 3.16
CA ILE A 10 -1.13 -3.03 2.88
C ILE A 10 -0.55 -2.42 4.16
N ALA A 11 -1.35 -1.69 4.94
CA ALA A 11 -0.88 -1.10 6.18
C ALA A 11 -0.45 -2.19 7.19
N GLU A 12 -1.21 -3.28 7.29
CA GLU A 12 -0.86 -4.46 8.11
C GLU A 12 0.45 -5.09 7.66
N GLU A 13 0.69 -5.23 6.34
CA GLU A 13 1.96 -5.77 5.82
C GLU A 13 3.17 -4.90 6.18
N TYR A 14 2.97 -3.59 6.28
CA TYR A 14 3.98 -2.66 6.75
C TYR A 14 4.04 -2.56 8.28
N GLY A 15 3.16 -3.23 9.02
CA GLY A 15 3.06 -3.12 10.47
C GLY A 15 2.63 -1.72 10.95
N VAL A 16 1.96 -0.94 10.10
CA VAL A 16 1.55 0.45 10.40
C VAL A 16 0.04 0.61 10.38
N CYS A 17 -0.44 1.66 11.06
CA CYS A 17 -1.84 2.03 10.98
C CYS A 17 -2.19 2.60 9.59
N ARG A 18 -3.44 2.43 9.15
CA ARG A 18 -3.95 2.99 7.88
C ARG A 18 -3.69 4.49 7.73
N LYS A 19 -3.71 5.26 8.83
CA LYS A 19 -3.42 6.71 8.83
C LYS A 19 -1.95 6.99 8.50
N THR A 20 -1.03 6.18 9.00
CA THR A 20 0.40 6.26 8.68
C THR A 20 0.64 5.94 7.22
N LEU A 21 0.05 4.85 6.72
CA LEU A 21 0.11 4.52 5.30
C LEU A 21 -0.44 5.66 4.44
N TYR A 22 -1.57 6.27 4.81
CA TYR A 22 -2.13 7.41 4.09
C TYR A 22 -1.17 8.61 4.04
N ASN A 23 -0.49 8.92 5.14
CA ASN A 23 0.51 10.00 5.18
C ASN A 23 1.70 9.68 4.26
N TRP A 24 2.20 8.45 4.27
CA TRP A 24 3.30 8.04 3.40
C TRP A 24 2.91 8.11 1.92
N LEU A 25 1.72 7.62 1.57
CA LEU A 25 1.17 7.74 0.21
C LEU A 25 1.07 9.21 -0.22
N LYS A 26 0.64 10.10 0.69
CA LYS A 26 0.57 11.53 0.42
C LYS A 26 1.96 12.17 0.23
N GLN A 27 2.95 11.76 1.02
CA GLN A 27 4.34 12.22 0.87
C GLN A 27 4.94 11.79 -0.47
N GLU A 28 4.69 10.54 -0.86
CA GLU A 28 5.14 9.97 -2.15
C GLU A 28 4.27 10.40 -3.35
N ASN A 29 3.27 11.27 -3.14
CA ASN A 29 2.30 11.72 -4.16
C ASN A 29 1.51 10.58 -4.84
N ILE A 30 1.33 9.44 -4.15
CA ILE A 30 0.56 8.30 -4.64
C ILE A 30 -0.93 8.56 -4.38
N GLN A 31 -1.67 8.87 -5.45
CA GLN A 31 -3.11 9.08 -5.38
C GLN A 31 -3.88 7.79 -5.70
N LEU A 32 -4.38 7.12 -4.67
CA LEU A 32 -5.25 5.95 -4.83
C LEU A 32 -6.66 6.38 -5.25
N LYS A 33 -7.02 6.17 -6.52
CA LYS A 33 -8.33 6.56 -7.06
C LYS A 33 -9.49 5.73 -6.51
N HIS A 34 -9.24 4.50 -6.08
CA HIS A 34 -10.27 3.56 -5.65
C HIS A 34 -10.13 3.17 -4.18
N ARG A 35 -11.24 2.74 -3.55
CA ARG A 35 -11.23 2.20 -2.17
C ARG A 35 -10.31 0.98 -2.05
N LEU A 36 -10.24 0.17 -3.12
CA LEU A 36 -9.36 -0.98 -3.27
C LEU A 36 -8.07 -0.55 -3.97
N VAL A 37 -6.94 -1.17 -3.61
CA VAL A 37 -5.66 -0.92 -4.26
C VAL A 37 -5.52 -1.90 -5.40
N SER A 38 -5.48 -1.38 -6.62
CA SER A 38 -5.26 -2.20 -7.81
C SER A 38 -3.87 -2.83 -7.76
N PRO A 39 -3.64 -4.00 -8.36
CA PRO A 39 -2.31 -4.62 -8.39
C PRO A 39 -1.22 -3.70 -8.99
N LYS A 40 -1.59 -2.79 -9.90
CA LYS A 40 -0.68 -1.76 -10.43
C LYS A 40 -0.28 -0.72 -9.38
N GLU A 41 -1.26 -0.18 -8.66
CA GLU A 41 -1.04 0.78 -7.56
C GLU A 41 -0.25 0.14 -6.43
N GLN A 42 -0.54 -1.13 -6.10
CA GLN A 42 0.17 -1.89 -5.09
C GLN A 42 1.65 -2.07 -5.46
N LYS A 43 1.95 -2.37 -6.72
CA LYS A 43 3.33 -2.46 -7.20
C LYS A 43 4.05 -1.13 -7.04
N GLU A 44 3.41 -0.03 -7.44
CA GLU A 44 3.97 1.32 -7.31
C GLU A 44 4.26 1.69 -5.84
N ILE A 45 3.34 1.36 -4.93
CA ILE A 45 3.53 1.51 -3.48
C ILE A 45 4.77 0.73 -3.02
N TYR A 46 4.92 -0.54 -3.42
CA TYR A 46 6.06 -1.35 -2.99
C TYR A 46 7.39 -0.89 -3.61
N GLU A 47 7.39 -0.33 -4.82
CA GLU A 47 8.58 0.26 -5.43
C GLU A 47 8.98 1.58 -4.75
N LYS A 48 7.99 2.36 -4.29
CA LYS A 48 8.18 3.69 -3.68
C LYS A 48 8.49 3.63 -2.19
N LEU A 49 7.66 2.95 -1.41
CA LEU A 49 7.83 2.78 0.03
C LEU A 49 8.80 1.66 0.41
N GLY A 50 9.24 0.86 -0.57
CA GLY A 50 10.02 -0.35 -0.34
C GLY A 50 9.12 -1.57 -0.08
N MET A 51 9.64 -2.76 -0.39
CA MET A 51 8.89 -4.01 -0.17
C MET A 51 8.62 -4.20 1.33
N PRO A 52 7.37 -4.44 1.74
CA PRO A 52 7.07 -4.74 3.14
C PRO A 52 7.79 -6.02 3.55
N SER A 53 8.53 -5.96 4.65
CA SER A 53 9.43 -7.02 5.11
C SER A 53 8.71 -8.27 5.62
N GLN A 54 7.37 -8.29 5.63
CA GLN A 54 6.55 -9.41 6.11
C GLN A 54 6.21 -10.44 5.03
N LEU A 55 7.07 -10.60 4.01
CA LEU A 55 7.09 -11.82 3.20
C LEU A 55 8.07 -12.83 3.84
N ASN A 56 7.71 -13.33 5.02
CA ASN A 56 8.31 -14.51 5.65
C ASN A 56 7.20 -15.42 6.16
#